data_AF-A0A368TQN2-F1
#
_entry.id   AF-A0A368TQN2-F1
#
_cell.length_a   1.000
_cell.length_b   1.000
_cell.length_c   1.000
_cell.angle_alpha   90.00
_cell.angle_beta   90.00
_cell.angle_gamma   90.00
#
_symmetry.space_group_name_H-M   'P 1'
#
loop_
_entity.id
_entity.type
_entity.pdbx_description
1 polymer ?
#
loop_
_entity_poly.entity_id
_entity_poly.type
_entity_poly.pdbx_seq_one_letter_code
_entity_poly.pdbx_strand_id
1 'polypeptide(L)'
;MNRFRHAWYDPRRWPSLVVFVVALVAVVFLSGVIASIGIRLAGSLAAWRTTMDTAAPLLMGWRLVFYGVITWLWLRYWKPRVLARIGGDRDGGVRARHKLNRIELVSIGFIVVLELMNVANWLGGM
;
A
#
# COMPACT_ATOMS: atom_id res chain seq x y z
N MET A 1 -36.81 -21.44 -3.05
CA MET A 1 -36.55 -20.40 -2.02
C MET A 1 -35.22 -20.71 -1.37
N ASN A 2 -34.23 -19.80 -1.45
CA ASN A 2 -33.10 -19.65 -0.52
C ASN A 2 -32.31 -18.39 -0.92
N ARG A 3 -32.77 -17.21 -0.46
CA ARG A 3 -32.05 -15.92 -0.55
C ARG A 3 -31.48 -15.58 0.83
N PHE A 4 -30.47 -16.30 1.28
CA PHE A 4 -29.58 -15.77 2.32
C PHE A 4 -28.43 -15.03 1.63
N ARG A 5 -28.74 -13.88 1.04
CA ARG A 5 -27.69 -12.92 0.66
C ARG A 5 -27.21 -12.32 1.98
N HIS A 6 -25.98 -12.62 2.37
CA HIS A 6 -25.30 -11.98 3.49
C HIS A 6 -25.20 -10.47 3.25
N ALA A 7 -26.26 -9.74 3.61
CA ALA A 7 -26.43 -8.31 3.36
C ALA A 7 -25.75 -7.41 4.42
N TRP A 8 -25.09 -8.02 5.41
CA TRP A 8 -24.50 -7.32 6.55
C TRP A 8 -23.03 -6.93 6.33
N TYR A 9 -22.37 -7.52 5.32
CA TYR A 9 -20.95 -7.29 5.03
C TYR A 9 -20.79 -6.91 3.56
N ASP A 10 -21.23 -5.70 3.19
CA ASP A 10 -20.87 -5.09 1.91
C ASP A 10 -19.76 -4.05 2.16
N PRO A 11 -18.47 -4.41 1.96
CA PRO A 11 -17.33 -3.51 2.19
C PRO A 11 -17.42 -2.22 1.38
N ARG A 12 -18.24 -2.18 0.32
CA ARG A 12 -18.44 -1.00 -0.53
C ARG A 12 -19.26 0.10 0.15
N ARG A 13 -19.95 -0.21 1.26
CA ARG A 13 -20.78 0.75 2.01
C ARG A 13 -20.09 1.30 3.25
N TRP A 14 -18.87 0.87 3.54
CA TRP A 14 -18.18 1.27 4.75
C TRP A 14 -17.71 2.72 4.65
N PRO A 15 -17.87 3.53 5.71
CA PRO A 15 -17.25 4.84 5.78
C PRO A 15 -15.74 4.72 5.55
N SER A 16 -15.15 5.66 4.81
CA SER A 16 -13.72 5.65 4.49
C SER A 16 -12.83 5.56 5.74
N LEU A 17 -13.24 6.18 6.84
CA LEU A 17 -12.56 6.10 8.13
C LEU A 17 -12.51 4.67 8.69
N VAL A 18 -13.63 3.93 8.60
CA VAL A 18 -13.70 2.54 9.09
C VAL A 18 -12.79 1.65 8.24
N VAL A 19 -12.82 1.81 6.91
CA VAL A 19 -11.92 1.08 6.01
C VAL A 19 -10.46 1.38 6.34
N PHE A 20 -10.13 2.65 6.58
CA PHE A 20 -8.78 3.06 6.97
C PHE A 20 -8.33 2.41 8.27
N VAL A 21 -9.14 2.49 9.33
CA VAL A 21 -8.81 1.91 10.64
C VAL A 21 -8.66 0.40 10.56
N VAL A 22 -9.58 -0.29 9.88
CA VAL A 22 -9.51 -1.75 9.73
C VAL A 22 -8.31 -2.17 8.90
N ALA A 23 -7.99 -1.45 7.82
CA ALA A 23 -6.79 -1.70 7.04
C ALA A 23 -5.52 -1.49 7.88
N LEU A 24 -5.46 -0.42 8.66
CA LEU A 24 -4.33 -0.13 9.55
C LEU A 24 -4.12 -1.24 10.58
N VAL A 25 -5.19 -1.63 11.28
CA VAL A 25 -5.15 -2.71 12.28
C VAL A 25 -4.73 -4.02 11.63
N ALA A 26 -5.28 -4.35 10.46
CA ALA A 26 -4.94 -5.57 9.73
C ALA A 26 -3.45 -5.58 9.32
N VAL A 27 -2.92 -4.45 8.85
CA VAL A 27 -1.49 -4.33 8.49
C VAL A 27 -0.61 -4.51 9.73
N VAL A 28 -0.89 -3.80 10.82
CA VAL A 28 -0.10 -3.92 12.07
C VAL A 28 -0.11 -5.36 12.60
N PHE A 29 -1.29 -5.98 12.63
CA PHE A 29 -1.43 -7.37 13.06
C PHE A 29 -0.66 -8.32 12.16
N LEU A 30 -0.80 -8.20 10.84
CA LEU A 30 -0.08 -9.03 9.87
C LEU A 30 1.44 -8.86 10.00
N SER A 31 1.92 -7.63 10.17
CA SER A 31 3.34 -7.36 10.41
C SER A 31 3.83 -8.04 11.69
N GLY A 32 3.05 -7.99 12.77
CA GLY A 32 3.37 -8.68 14.03
C GLY A 32 3.43 -10.19 13.88
N VAL A 33 2.50 -10.79 13.13
CA VAL A 33 2.49 -12.23 12.83
C VAL A 33 3.73 -12.63 12.04
N ILE A 34 4.06 -11.91 10.96
CA ILE A 34 5.25 -12.18 10.14
C ILE A 34 6.52 -12.07 10.99
N ALA A 35 6.66 -11.00 11.77
CA ALA A 35 7.81 -10.82 12.66
C ALA A 35 7.92 -11.95 13.69
N SER A 36 6.80 -12.35 14.30
CA SER A 36 6.77 -13.43 15.29
C SER A 36 7.22 -14.77 14.69
N ILE A 37 6.75 -15.10 13.47
CA ILE A 37 7.17 -16.29 12.74
C ILE A 37 8.66 -16.19 12.41
N GLY A 38 9.11 -15.05 11.89
CA GLY A 38 10.52 -14.81 11.55
C GLY A 38 11.46 -14.97 12.73
N ILE A 39 11.11 -14.39 13.89
CA ILE A 39 11.89 -14.51 15.13
C ILE A 39 11.96 -15.96 15.60
N ARG A 40 10.84 -16.71 15.54
CA ARG A 40 10.83 -18.14 15.89
C ARG A 40 11.72 -18.97 14.96
N LEU A 41 11.68 -18.70 13.65
CA LEU A 41 12.51 -19.39 12.66
C LEU A 41 14.00 -19.08 12.83
N ALA A 42 14.34 -17.83 13.17
CA ALA A 42 15.71 -17.41 13.43
C ALA A 42 16.24 -17.88 14.80
N GLY A 43 15.39 -18.43 15.67
CA GLY A 43 15.73 -18.91 17.01
C GLY A 43 15.93 -17.80 18.05
N SER A 44 16.18 -16.56 17.64
CA SER A 44 16.28 -15.41 18.54
C SER A 44 15.96 -14.09 17.83
N LEU A 45 15.61 -13.06 18.62
CA LEU A 45 15.41 -11.70 18.09
C LEU A 45 16.69 -11.11 17.48
N ALA A 46 17.85 -11.39 18.09
CA ALA A 46 19.14 -10.91 17.59
C ALA A 46 19.48 -11.54 16.23
N ALA A 47 19.34 -12.86 16.09
CA ALA A 47 19.57 -13.57 14.83
C ALA A 47 18.59 -13.13 13.73
N TRP A 48 17.33 -12.87 14.09
CA TRP A 48 16.35 -12.30 13.16
C TRP A 48 16.79 -10.92 12.67
N ARG A 49 17.26 -10.05 13.57
CA ARG A 49 17.73 -8.70 13.23
C ARG A 49 18.91 -8.74 12.26
N THR A 50 19.92 -9.55 12.55
CA THR A 50 21.06 -9.75 11.64
C THR A 50 20.61 -10.29 10.28
N THR A 51 19.66 -11.23 10.26
CA THR A 51 19.09 -11.77 9.02
C THR A 51 18.39 -10.67 8.21
N MET A 52 17.60 -9.81 8.86
CA MET A 52 16.94 -8.68 8.21
C MET A 52 17.94 -7.65 7.66
N ASP A 53 19.02 -7.37 8.40
CA ASP A 53 20.07 -6.45 7.96
C ASP A 53 20.79 -6.98 6.72
N THR A 54 21.12 -8.29 6.70
CA THR A 54 21.71 -8.91 5.51
C THR A 54 20.75 -8.99 4.32
N ALA A 55 19.45 -9.14 4.58
CA ALA A 55 18.41 -9.20 3.56
C ALA A 55 17.93 -7.82 3.10
N ALA A 56 18.39 -6.73 3.73
CA ALA A 56 17.98 -5.36 3.40
C ALA A 56 17.98 -5.03 1.90
N PRO A 57 19.03 -5.34 1.09
CA PRO A 57 19.00 -5.07 -0.35
C PRO A 57 17.93 -5.89 -1.09
N LEU A 58 17.70 -7.14 -0.69
CA LEU A 58 16.65 -7.97 -1.28
C LEU A 58 15.25 -7.43 -0.92
N LEU A 59 15.04 -7.01 0.33
CA LEU A 59 13.81 -6.38 0.79
C LEU A 59 13.56 -5.06 0.05
N MET A 60 14.60 -4.30 -0.25
CA MET A 60 14.52 -3.08 -1.06
C MET A 60 14.11 -3.40 -2.51
N GLY A 61 14.74 -4.40 -3.13
CA GLY A 61 14.33 -4.87 -4.46
C GLY A 61 12.88 -5.34 -4.49
N TRP A 62 12.44 -6.08 -3.47
CA TRP A 62 11.05 -6.50 -3.31
C TRP A 62 10.07 -5.31 -3.24
N ARG A 63 10.40 -4.27 -2.47
CA ARG A 63 9.56 -3.05 -2.39
C ARG A 63 9.45 -2.35 -3.74
N LEU A 64 10.56 -2.20 -4.46
CA LEU A 64 10.56 -1.58 -5.79
C LEU A 64 9.70 -2.36 -6.78
N VAL A 65 9.82 -3.69 -6.80
CA VAL A 65 8.97 -4.55 -7.63
C VAL A 65 7.50 -4.38 -7.24
N PHE A 66 7.19 -4.39 -5.95
CA PHE A 66 5.83 -4.25 -5.45
C PHE A 66 5.21 -2.90 -5.83
N TYR A 67 5.93 -1.80 -5.66
CA TYR A 67 5.46 -0.47 -6.09
C TYR A 67 5.32 -0.38 -7.60
N GLY A 68 6.24 -0.97 -8.36
CA GLY A 68 6.16 -1.04 -9.82
C GLY A 68 4.89 -1.77 -10.27
N VAL A 69 4.59 -2.93 -9.68
CA VAL A 69 3.38 -3.70 -9.96
C VAL A 69 2.11 -2.93 -9.59
N ILE A 70 2.05 -2.31 -8.40
CA ILE A 70 0.89 -1.50 -8.00
C ILE A 70 0.70 -0.31 -8.93
N THR A 71 1.78 0.39 -9.27
CA THR A 71 1.74 1.53 -10.19
C THR A 71 1.24 1.09 -11.57
N TRP A 72 1.74 -0.05 -12.06
CA TRP A 72 1.29 -0.63 -13.32
C TRP A 72 -0.21 -1.00 -13.28
N LEU A 73 -0.66 -1.67 -12.21
CA LEU A 73 -2.08 -2.01 -12.02
C LEU A 73 -2.97 -0.77 -11.95
N TRP A 74 -2.52 0.27 -11.24
CA TRP A 74 -3.19 1.56 -11.17
C TRP A 74 -3.35 2.16 -12.57
N LEU A 75 -2.25 2.32 -13.32
CA LEU A 75 -2.26 2.93 -14.65
C LEU A 75 -3.09 2.12 -15.65
N ARG A 76 -3.01 0.78 -15.61
CA ARG A 76 -3.63 -0.08 -16.61
C ARG A 76 -5.10 -0.38 -16.33
N TYR A 77 -5.49 -0.56 -15.07
CA TYR A 77 -6.83 -1.06 -14.73
C TYR A 77 -7.67 -0.08 -13.92
N TRP A 78 -7.10 0.62 -12.94
CA TRP A 78 -7.89 1.41 -12.00
C TRP A 78 -8.09 2.86 -12.48
N LYS A 79 -7.02 3.52 -12.94
CA LYS A 79 -7.05 4.88 -13.47
C LYS A 79 -8.07 5.06 -14.60
N PRO A 80 -8.17 4.18 -15.61
CA PRO A 80 -9.18 4.31 -16.66
C PRO A 80 -10.61 4.21 -16.11
N ARG A 81 -10.85 3.33 -15.13
CA ARG A 81 -12.16 3.17 -14.48
C ARG A 81 -12.55 4.38 -13.64
N VAL A 82 -11.58 4.96 -12.93
CA VAL A 82 -11.77 6.19 -12.15
C VAL A 82 -12.08 7.37 -13.09
N LEU A 83 -11.31 7.52 -14.17
CA LEU A 83 -11.52 8.57 -15.16
C LEU A 83 -12.87 8.43 -15.89
N ALA A 84 -13.29 7.20 -16.22
CA ALA A 84 -14.60 6.94 -16.82
C ALA A 84 -15.76 7.34 -15.89
N ARG A 85 -15.62 7.12 -14.57
CA ARG A 85 -16.61 7.56 -13.57
C ARG A 85 -16.64 9.09 -13.41
N ILE A 86 -15.49 9.74 -13.50
CA ILE A 86 -15.35 11.20 -13.42
C ILE A 86 -15.91 11.90 -14.68
N GLY A 87 -15.82 11.26 -15.85
CA GLY A 87 -16.29 11.84 -17.12
C GLY A 87 -17.80 12.04 -17.24
N GLY A 88 -18.61 11.40 -16.38
CA GLY A 88 -20.06 11.57 -16.33
C GLY A 88 -20.54 12.73 -15.44
N ASP A 89 -19.62 13.50 -14.85
CA ASP A 89 -19.95 14.59 -13.93
C ASP A 89 -20.31 15.89 -14.68
N ARG A 90 -21.13 16.75 -14.06
CA ARG A 90 -21.80 17.91 -14.71
C ARG A 90 -20.84 18.92 -15.38
N ASP A 91 -19.58 18.94 -14.95
CA ASP A 91 -18.53 19.85 -15.46
C ASP A 91 -17.58 19.16 -16.48
N GLY A 92 -17.94 18.00 -17.03
CA GLY A 92 -17.07 17.23 -17.93
C GLY A 92 -15.83 16.64 -17.23
N GLY A 93 -15.79 16.64 -15.90
CA GLY A 93 -14.76 15.99 -15.09
C GLY A 93 -13.42 16.73 -14.97
N VAL A 94 -13.29 17.97 -15.44
CA VAL A 94 -12.01 18.70 -15.50
C VAL A 94 -11.41 18.95 -14.10
N ARG A 95 -12.21 19.43 -13.13
CA ARG A 95 -11.74 19.69 -11.76
C ARG A 95 -11.31 18.41 -11.04
N ALA A 96 -12.08 17.33 -11.20
CA ALA A 96 -11.79 16.04 -10.58
C ALA A 96 -10.53 15.39 -11.18
N ARG A 97 -10.28 15.57 -12.49
CA ARG A 97 -9.02 15.15 -13.13
C ARG A 97 -7.80 15.88 -12.57
N HIS A 98 -7.87 17.20 -12.39
CA HIS A 98 -6.76 17.96 -11.78
C HIS A 98 -6.50 17.56 -10.32
N LYS A 99 -7.55 17.34 -9.52
CA LYS A 99 -7.41 16.83 -8.16
C LYS A 99 -6.74 15.45 -8.14
N LEU A 100 -7.16 14.55 -9.03
CA LEU A 100 -6.57 13.21 -9.15
C LEU A 100 -5.08 13.28 -9.50
N ASN A 101 -4.71 14.09 -10.49
CA ASN A 101 -3.30 14.24 -10.88
C ASN A 101 -2.44 14.79 -9.74
N ARG A 102 -2.96 15.76 -8.99
CA ARG A 102 -2.25 16.32 -7.83
C ARG A 102 -2.04 15.26 -6.75
N ILE A 103 -3.05 14.46 -6.45
CA ILE A 103 -2.96 13.38 -5.45
C ILE A 103 -1.98 12.29 -5.92
N GLU A 104 -2.01 11.92 -7.20
CA GLU A 104 -1.09 10.95 -7.80
C GLU A 104 0.36 11.43 -7.66
N LEU A 105 0.63 12.69 -8.00
CA LEU A 105 1.97 13.28 -7.94
C LEU A 105 2.49 13.43 -6.50
N VAL A 106 1.61 13.82 -5.56
CA VAL A 106 1.94 13.87 -4.13
C VAL A 106 2.24 12.48 -3.58
N SER A 107 1.47 11.46 -3.97
CA SER A 107 1.67 10.09 -3.51
C SER A 107 2.98 9.50 -4.03
N ILE A 108 3.28 9.71 -5.32
CA ILE A 108 4.56 9.28 -5.91
C ILE A 108 5.72 10.02 -5.25
N GLY A 109 5.62 11.34 -5.09
CA GLY A 109 6.64 12.13 -4.41
C GLY A 109 6.90 11.66 -2.98
N PHE A 110 5.84 11.34 -2.24
CA PHE A 110 5.95 10.80 -0.89
C PHE A 110 6.67 9.44 -0.84
N ILE A 111 6.34 8.51 -1.76
CA ILE A 111 7.04 7.22 -1.87
C ILE A 111 8.52 7.43 -2.20
N VAL A 112 8.83 8.31 -3.17
CA VAL A 112 10.21 8.61 -3.55
C VAL A 112 11.01 9.18 -2.38
N VAL A 113 10.45 10.14 -1.64
CA VAL A 113 11.11 10.72 -0.46
C VAL A 113 11.34 9.65 0.61
N LEU A 114 10.34 8.81 0.91
CA LEU A 114 10.50 7.73 1.88
C LEU A 114 11.61 6.74 1.48
N GLU A 115 11.69 6.36 0.20
CA GLU A 115 12.74 5.47 -0.27
C GLU A 115 14.11 6.16 -0.25
N LEU A 116 14.21 7.44 -0.63
CA LEU A 116 15.45 8.20 -0.54
C LEU A 116 15.95 8.29 0.90
N MET A 117 15.06 8.56 1.86
CA MET A 117 15.42 8.55 3.29
C MET A 117 15.87 7.17 3.75
N ASN A 118 15.20 6.10 3.30
CA ASN A 118 15.56 4.73 3.66
C ASN A 118 16.93 4.32 3.08
N VAL A 119 17.19 4.69 1.82
CA VAL A 119 18.49 4.49 1.16
C VAL A 119 19.57 5.34 1.81
N ALA A 120 19.28 6.60 2.15
CA ALA A 120 20.22 7.49 2.83
C ALA A 120 20.57 6.99 4.23
N ASN A 121 19.60 6.47 4.99
CA ASN A 121 19.84 5.84 6.28
C ASN A 121 20.71 4.58 6.15
N TRP A 122 20.51 3.81 5.08
CA TRP A 122 21.35 2.64 4.80
C TRP A 122 22.78 3.02 4.37
N LEU A 123 22.95 4.04 3.52
CA LEU A 123 24.25 4.51 3.03
C LEU A 123 25.03 5.37 4.06
N GLY A 124 24.32 6.11 4.90
CA GLY A 124 24.86 7.01 5.92
C GLY A 124 25.09 6.35 7.28
N GLY A 125 24.75 5.06 7.42
CA GLY A 125 25.06 4.25 8.59
C GLY A 125 26.53 3.83 8.62
N MET A 126 27.41 4.79 8.94
CA MET A 126 28.61 4.52 9.75
C MET A 126 28.22 4.53 11.23
#